data_AF-A0A354WL05-F1
#
_entry.id   AF-A0A354WL05-F1
#
_cell.length_a   1.000
_cell.length_b   1.000
_cell.length_c   1.000
_cell.angle_alpha   90.00
_cell.angle_beta   90.00
_cell.angle_gamma   90.00
#
_symmetry.space_group_name_H-M   'P 1'
#
loop_
_entity.id
_entity.type
_entity.pdbx_description
1 polymer ?
#
loop_
_entity_poly.entity_id
_entity_poly.type
_entity_poly.pdbx_seq_one_letter_code
_entity_poly.pdbx_strand_id
1 'polypeptide(L)' 'MDFRHKITVFTPTYNRAYILENLYRSLQRQSFTDFEWLVVDDGSSDGTKAL' A
#
# COMPACT_ATOMS: atom_id res chain seq x y z
N MET A 1 -21.21 -6.66 11.16
CA MET A 1 -20.40 -5.77 10.31
C MET A 1 -19.92 -6.60 9.16
N ASP A 2 -20.29 -6.23 7.95
CA ASP A 2 -19.91 -6.95 6.74
C ASP A 2 -18.72 -6.21 6.13
N PHE A 3 -17.52 -6.77 6.24
CA PHE A 3 -16.30 -6.17 5.73
C PHE A 3 -16.02 -6.72 4.34
N ARG A 4 -15.78 -5.83 3.37
CA ARG A 4 -15.56 -6.20 1.96
C ARG A 4 -14.31 -7.07 1.76
N HIS A 5 -13.33 -6.94 2.66
CA HIS A 5 -12.07 -7.67 2.64
C HIS A 5 -11.76 -8.24 4.01
N LYS A 6 -11.08 -9.39 4.05
CA LYS A 6 -10.66 -10.03 5.31
C LYS A 6 -9.45 -9.36 5.96
N ILE A 7 -8.59 -8.74 5.15
CA ILE A 7 -7.36 -8.10 5.60
C ILE A 7 -7.24 -6.71 4.97
N THR A 8 -6.80 -5.74 5.77
CA THR A 8 -6.32 -4.44 5.28
C THR A 8 -4.82 -4.39 5.52
N VAL A 9 -4.04 -4.29 4.45
CA VAL A 9 -2.61 -3.94 4.55
C VAL A 9 -2.55 -2.42 4.66
N PHE A 10 -2.29 -1.90 5.85
CA PHE A 10 -2.16 -0.47 6.08
C PHE A 10 -0.69 -0.04 5.98
N THR A 11 -0.38 0.91 5.11
CA THR A 11 0.99 1.40 4.85
C THR A 11 1.05 2.92 4.96
N PRO A 12 1.37 3.48 6.14
CA PRO A 12 1.76 4.88 6.23
C PRO A 12 3.10 5.09 5.53
N THR A 13 3.25 6.20 4.81
CA THR A 13 4.46 6.50 4.03
C THR A 13 4.84 7.96 4.13
N TYR A 14 6.15 8.23 4.16
CA TYR A 14 6.75 9.55 4.04
C TYR A 14 8.11 9.45 3.35
N ASN A 15 8.23 10.10 2.19
CA ASN A 15 9.39 10.06 1.31
C ASN A 15 9.89 8.62 1.04
N ARG A 16 9.04 7.79 0.42
CA ARG A 16 9.35 6.38 0.07
C ARG A 16 9.07 6.04 -1.39
N ALA A 17 9.09 7.04 -2.29
CA ALA A 17 8.82 6.81 -3.71
C ALA A 17 9.75 5.72 -4.30
N TYR A 18 10.99 5.66 -3.83
CA TYR A 18 12.00 4.71 -4.28
C TYR A 18 11.72 3.23 -3.97
N ILE A 19 10.78 2.90 -3.07
CA ILE A 19 10.54 1.51 -2.63
C ILE A 19 9.06 1.11 -2.57
N LEU A 20 8.14 2.06 -2.62
CA LEU A 20 6.71 1.77 -2.53
C LEU A 20 6.24 0.84 -3.66
N GLU A 21 6.81 0.97 -4.86
CA GLU A 21 6.52 0.06 -5.97
C GLU A 21 6.98 -1.39 -5.71
N ASN A 22 8.07 -1.59 -4.97
CA ASN A 22 8.52 -2.93 -4.60
C ASN A 22 7.52 -3.61 -3.66
N LEU A 23 6.93 -2.86 -2.73
CA LEU A 23 5.85 -3.35 -1.88
C LEU A 23 4.62 -3.71 -2.72
N TYR A 24 4.18 -2.84 -3.64
CA TYR A 24 3.07 -3.14 -4.54
C TYR A 24 3.27 -4.46 -5.29
N ARG A 25 4.43 -4.63 -5.93
CA ARG A 25 4.79 -5.86 -6.65
C ARG A 25 4.82 -7.08 -5.73
N SER A 26 5.22 -6.92 -4.46
CA SER A 26 5.19 -7.98 -3.46
C SER A 26 3.76 -8.39 -3.09
N LEU A 27 2.87 -7.41 -2.91
CA LEU A 27 1.46 -7.63 -2.61
C LEU A 27 0.75 -8.35 -3.77
N GLN A 28 1.05 -7.97 -5.02
CA GLN A 28 0.52 -8.67 -6.20
C GLN A 28 0.89 -10.16 -6.28
N ARG A 29 1.99 -10.58 -5.63
CA ARG A 29 2.46 -11.97 -5.64
C ARG A 29 1.96 -12.80 -4.45
N GLN A 30 1.18 -12.23 -3.54
CA GLN A 30 0.65 -12.98 -2.40
C GLN A 30 -0.29 -14.09 -2.87
N SER A 31 -0.21 -15.25 -2.24
CA SER A 31 -1.11 -16.38 -2.51
C SER A 31 -2.52 -16.16 -1.96
N PHE A 32 -2.66 -15.32 -0.94
CA PHE A 32 -3.93 -14.87 -0.39
C PHE A 32 -4.26 -13.49 -0.94
N THR A 33 -5.42 -13.33 -1.58
CA THR A 33 -5.78 -12.12 -2.33
C THR A 33 -7.02 -11.39 -1.81
N ASP A 34 -7.66 -11.90 -0.75
CA ASP A 34 -8.82 -11.25 -0.11
C ASP A 34 -8.36 -10.18 0.88
N PHE A 35 -7.66 -9.18 0.34
CA PHE A 35 -7.16 -8.04 1.08
C PHE A 35 -7.29 -6.75 0.26
N GLU A 36 -7.40 -5.63 0.97
CA GLU A 36 -7.20 -4.30 0.41
C GLU A 36 -5.86 -3.73 0.86
N TRP A 37 -5.29 -2.82 0.08
CA TRP A 37 -4.08 -2.09 0.43
C TRP A 37 -4.40 -0.61 0.59
N LEU A 38 -4.28 -0.10 1.81
CA LEU A 38 -4.52 1.29 2.16
C LEU A 38 -3.18 1.99 2.40
N VAL A 39 -2.85 2.93 1.52
CA VAL A 39 -1.66 3.77 1.63
C VAL A 39 -2.06 5.16 2.12
N VAL A 40 -1.37 5.67 3.14
CA VAL A 40 -1.56 7.04 3.65
C VAL A 40 -0.24 7.77 3.58
N ASP A 41 -0.20 8.81 2.74
CA ASP A 41 0.97 9.67 2.59
C ASP A 41 0.94 10.82 3.61
N ASP A 42 1.98 10.89 4.45
CA ASP A 42 2.16 11.90 5.51
C ASP A 42 2.89 13.16 4.98
N GLY A 43 2.47 13.63 3.81
CA GLY A 43 2.99 14.87 3.22
C GLY A 43 4.35 14.75 2.54
N SER A 44 4.61 13.64 1.82
CA SER A 44 5.86 13.46 1.07
C SER A 44 6.11 14.55 0.03
N SER A 45 7.41 14.83 -0.20
CA SER A 45 7.91 15.77 -1.21
C SER A 45 8.78 15.11 -2.30
N ASP A 46 8.89 13.77 -2.30
CA ASP A 46 9.79 12.99 -3.15
C ASP A 46 9.09 12.34 -4.37
N GLY A 47 7.84 12.71 -4.64
CA GLY A 47 7.04 12.10 -5.70
C GLY A 47 6.21 10.89 -5.28
N THR A 48 6.18 10.51 -3.99
CA THR A 48 5.36 9.39 -3.46
C THR A 48 3.88 9.45 -3.92
N LYS A 49 3.30 10.65 -4.05
CA LYS A 49 1.91 10.86 -4.50
C LYS A 49 1.64 10.53 -5.99
N ALA A 50 2.69 10.43 -6.80
CA ALA A 50 2.58 10.20 -8.25
C ALA A 50 2.64 8.71 -8.63
N LEU A 51 2.83 7.83 -7.64
CA LEU A 51 2.83 6.37 -7.79
C LEU A 51 1.40 5.81 -7.71
#